data_AF-A0A2E3MQX4-F1
#
_entry.id   AF-A0A2E3MQX4-F1
#
_cell.length_a   1.000
_cell.length_b   1.000
_cell.length_c   1.000
_cell.angle_alpha   90.00
_cell.angle_beta   90.00
_cell.angle_gamma   90.00
#
_symmetry.space_group_name_H-M   'P 1'
#
loop_
_entity.id
_entity.type
_entity.pdbx_description
1 polymer ?
#
loop_
_entity_poly.entity_id
_entity_poly.type
_entity_poly.pdbx_seq_one_letter_code
_entity_poly.pdbx_strand_id
1 'polypeptide(L)'
;MSHNGKGTHHDSLYSSLYRMVASFILIPGRTSRQGCGINEGKFNETYQRETHLLQVAPSDMEQLGLTAGDTVRLTSDFGQAEVPVIAAKRDELPAGLLFIAYGDISSRLMGGDTHGSGMPTSKGLDVTLEIL
;
A
#
# COMPACT_ATOMS: atom_id res chain seq x y z
N MET A 1 39.19 34.80 13.72
CA MET A 1 38.40 35.78 12.96
C MET A 1 37.90 35.08 11.70
N SER A 2 36.67 34.59 11.76
CA SER A 2 35.51 35.08 10.96
C SER A 2 35.31 34.21 9.72
N HIS A 3 34.31 33.33 9.74
CA HIS A 3 32.98 33.53 9.11
C HIS A 3 33.02 33.07 7.63
N ASN A 4 32.02 32.42 7.04
CA ASN A 4 30.67 32.06 7.43
C ASN A 4 30.21 30.96 6.45
N GLY A 5 29.22 30.16 6.86
CA GLY A 5 28.62 29.15 6.00
C GLY A 5 27.85 29.73 4.81
N LYS A 6 27.63 28.86 3.82
CA LYS A 6 26.43 28.84 2.99
C LYS A 6 26.11 27.39 2.64
N GLY A 7 25.39 26.72 3.54
CA GLY A 7 24.29 25.92 3.05
C GLY A 7 23.21 26.90 2.60
N THR A 8 22.58 26.68 1.45
CA THR A 8 21.14 26.86 1.31
C THR A 8 20.63 26.49 -0.10
N HIS A 9 19.66 25.57 -0.12
CA HIS A 9 18.40 25.69 -0.87
C HIS A 9 18.44 25.48 -2.40
N HIS A 10 18.50 24.23 -2.85
CA HIS A 10 18.00 23.90 -4.19
C HIS A 10 17.03 22.70 -4.26
N ASP A 11 17.02 21.81 -3.27
CA ASP A 11 16.26 20.55 -3.39
C ASP A 11 14.80 20.59 -2.90
N SER A 12 14.37 21.66 -2.21
CA SER A 12 13.08 21.63 -1.51
C SER A 12 11.85 21.95 -2.36
N LEU A 13 12.01 22.58 -3.54
CA LEU A 13 10.88 22.98 -4.39
C LEU A 13 10.53 21.93 -5.46
N TYR A 14 11.50 21.09 -5.87
CA TYR A 14 11.27 20.03 -6.87
C TYR A 14 10.57 18.79 -6.28
N SER A 15 10.73 18.54 -4.98
CA SER A 15 10.02 17.46 -4.28
C SER A 15 8.51 17.73 -4.14
N SER A 16 8.11 19.01 -4.10
CA SER A 16 6.71 19.39 -3.86
C SER A 16 5.78 19.27 -5.08
N LEU A 17 6.31 19.05 -6.30
CA LEU A 17 5.50 19.01 -7.52
C LEU A 17 5.56 17.68 -8.29
N TYR A 18 6.43 16.75 -7.89
CA TYR A 18 6.48 15.42 -8.47
C TYR A 18 5.76 14.45 -7.54
N ARG A 19 4.45 14.30 -7.76
CA ARG A 19 3.72 13.16 -7.18
C ARG A 19 4.39 11.90 -7.69
N MET A 20 5.18 11.24 -6.84
CA MET A 20 5.91 10.03 -7.22
C MET A 20 4.89 8.93 -7.45
N VAL A 21 4.66 8.62 -8.73
CA VAL A 21 3.86 7.48 -9.16
C VAL A 21 4.82 6.33 -9.46
N ALA A 22 4.63 5.20 -8.80
CA ALA A 22 5.43 4.00 -8.99
C ALA A 22 4.55 2.78 -9.26
N SER A 23 5.02 1.84 -10.08
CA SER A 23 4.26 0.64 -10.45
C SER A 23 4.61 -0.53 -9.53
N PHE A 24 3.60 -1.29 -9.15
CA PHE A 24 3.71 -2.42 -8.22
C PHE A 24 2.77 -3.55 -8.61
N ILE A 25 3.04 -4.73 -8.06
CA ILE A 25 2.09 -5.84 -8.08
C ILE A 25 1.41 -5.95 -6.70
N LEU A 26 0.09 -5.74 -6.67
CA LEU A 26 -0.72 -5.88 -5.47
C LEU A 26 -1.18 -7.33 -5.28
N ILE A 27 -0.83 -7.94 -4.16
CA ILE A 27 -1.26 -9.27 -3.74
C ILE A 27 -2.41 -9.13 -2.74
N PRO A 28 -3.67 -9.31 -3.14
CA PRO A 28 -4.77 -9.43 -2.20
C PRO A 28 -4.76 -10.83 -1.58
N GLY A 29 -4.83 -10.91 -0.25
CA GLY A 29 -4.75 -12.20 0.46
C GLY A 29 -5.61 -12.29 1.70
N ARG A 30 -5.85 -13.53 2.16
CA ARG A 30 -6.42 -13.76 3.48
C ARG A 30 -5.30 -13.67 4.51
N THR A 31 -5.51 -12.94 5.59
CA THR A 31 -4.61 -13.03 6.75
C THR A 31 -5.19 -14.03 7.75
N SER A 32 -4.34 -14.78 8.46
CA SER A 32 -4.80 -15.74 9.49
C SER A 32 -5.66 -15.10 10.58
N ARG A 33 -5.52 -13.79 10.78
CA ARG A 33 -6.28 -12.99 11.76
C ARG A 33 -7.68 -12.60 11.28
N GLN A 34 -7.94 -12.57 9.96
CA GLN A 34 -9.30 -12.47 9.43
C GLN A 34 -10.15 -13.69 9.83
N GLY A 35 -9.54 -14.88 9.91
CA GLY A 35 -10.23 -16.11 10.33
C GLY A 35 -10.64 -16.12 11.80
N CYS A 36 -9.82 -15.56 12.70
CA CYS A 36 -10.16 -15.45 14.12
C CYS A 36 -11.20 -14.34 14.40
N GLY A 37 -11.13 -13.20 13.70
CA GLY A 37 -12.06 -12.08 13.90
C GLY A 37 -13.52 -12.39 13.54
N ILE A 38 -13.77 -13.40 12.69
CA ILE A 38 -15.13 -13.86 12.39
C ILE A 38 -15.77 -14.53 13.61
N ASN A 39 -15.00 -15.23 14.44
CA ASN A 39 -15.51 -15.92 15.63
C ASN A 39 -15.74 -14.97 16.83
N GLU A 40 -14.97 -13.88 16.93
CA GLU A 40 -15.03 -12.95 18.07
C GLU A 40 -15.90 -11.71 17.81
N GLY A 41 -16.43 -11.56 16.59
CA GLY A 41 -17.34 -10.48 16.20
C GLY A 41 -16.73 -9.54 15.16
N LYS A 42 -17.49 -9.27 14.09
CA LYS A 42 -17.14 -8.43 12.91
C LYS A 42 -16.79 -6.95 13.22
N PHE A 43 -16.70 -6.56 14.49
CA PHE A 43 -16.53 -5.18 14.95
C PHE A 43 -15.28 -4.96 15.83
N ASN A 44 -14.39 -5.94 15.96
CA ASN A 44 -13.16 -5.71 16.71
C ASN A 44 -12.23 -4.75 15.95
N GLU A 45 -11.74 -3.70 16.61
CA GLU A 45 -10.80 -2.69 16.06
C GLU A 45 -9.61 -3.32 15.33
N THR A 46 -9.18 -4.50 15.80
CA THR A 46 -8.11 -5.29 15.23
C THR A 46 -8.39 -5.77 13.80
N TYR A 47 -9.65 -6.11 13.47
CA TYR A 47 -10.05 -6.53 12.13
C TYR A 47 -10.04 -5.36 11.15
N GLN A 48 -10.55 -4.19 11.59
CA GLN A 48 -10.60 -3.00 10.74
C GLN A 48 -9.22 -2.42 10.45
N ARG A 49 -8.27 -2.47 11.41
CA ARG A 49 -6.90 -2.01 11.11
C ARG A 49 -6.26 -2.89 10.04
N GLU A 50 -6.40 -4.21 10.09
CA GLU A 50 -5.68 -5.08 9.15
C GLU A 50 -6.26 -5.10 7.73
N THR A 51 -7.55 -4.84 7.53
CA THR A 51 -8.16 -4.79 6.19
C THR A 51 -8.01 -3.47 5.46
N HIS A 52 -7.58 -2.41 6.15
CA HIS A 52 -7.46 -1.06 5.59
C HIS A 52 -6.02 -0.55 5.60
N LEU A 53 -5.02 -1.42 5.76
CA LEU A 53 -3.61 -1.04 5.70
C LEU A 53 -2.92 -1.72 4.52
N LEU A 54 -2.20 -0.94 3.74
CA LEU A 54 -1.35 -1.44 2.67
C LEU A 54 0.03 -1.77 3.25
N GLN A 55 0.44 -3.03 3.14
CA GLN A 55 1.79 -3.43 3.51
C GLN A 55 2.75 -3.16 2.34
N VAL A 56 3.82 -2.45 2.64
CA VAL A 56 4.88 -2.07 1.70
C VAL A 56 6.22 -2.57 2.24
N ALA A 57 7.08 -3.08 1.36
CA ALA A 57 8.42 -3.49 1.78
C ALA A 57 9.19 -2.29 2.36
N PRO A 58 9.93 -2.44 3.47
CA PRO A 58 10.67 -1.32 4.07
C PRO A 58 11.61 -0.60 3.10
N SER A 59 12.25 -1.35 2.19
CA SER A 59 13.12 -0.78 1.14
C SER A 59 12.36 0.11 0.16
N ASP A 60 11.13 -0.24 -0.19
CA ASP A 60 10.30 0.55 -1.10
C ASP A 60 9.77 1.79 -0.39
N MET A 61 9.44 1.69 0.90
CA MET A 61 9.10 2.85 1.71
C MET A 61 10.26 3.85 1.78
N GLU A 62 11.48 3.37 2.02
CA GLU A 62 12.69 4.22 2.03
C GLU A 62 12.94 4.88 0.66
N GLN A 63 12.78 4.14 -0.43
CA GLN A 63 12.96 4.66 -1.80
C GLN A 63 11.92 5.71 -2.18
N LEU A 64 10.67 5.52 -1.74
CA LEU A 64 9.55 6.43 -2.01
C LEU A 64 9.45 7.56 -0.98
N GLY A 65 10.23 7.53 0.10
CA GLY A 65 10.13 8.51 1.19
C GLY A 65 8.85 8.38 2.02
N LEU A 66 8.24 7.18 2.08
CA LEU A 66 7.02 6.90 2.83
C LEU A 66 7.32 6.57 4.30
N THR A 67 6.42 7.00 5.17
CA THR A 67 6.37 6.63 6.58
C THR A 67 5.06 5.91 6.92
N ALA A 68 5.07 5.08 7.97
CA ALA A 68 3.87 4.36 8.37
C ALA A 68 2.76 5.36 8.77
N GLY A 69 1.57 5.20 8.19
CA GLY A 69 0.45 6.12 8.35
C GLY A 69 0.24 7.09 7.19
N ASP A 70 1.24 7.28 6.31
CA ASP A 70 1.06 8.06 5.09
C ASP A 70 -0.02 7.43 4.21
N THR A 71 -0.83 8.27 3.57
CA THR A 71 -1.90 7.81 2.69
C THR A 71 -1.42 7.82 1.25
N VAL A 72 -1.66 6.70 0.57
CA VAL A 72 -1.37 6.57 -0.86
C VAL A 72 -2.66 6.28 -1.61
N ARG A 73 -2.67 6.65 -2.89
CA ARG A 73 -3.68 6.23 -3.85
C ARG A 73 -3.16 5.09 -4.69
N LEU A 74 -3.88 3.98 -4.67
CA LEU A 74 -3.69 2.86 -5.58
C LEU A 74 -4.65 3.01 -6.76
N THR A 75 -4.15 2.81 -7.97
CA THR A 75 -4.96 2.76 -9.20
C THR A 75 -4.67 1.48 -9.95
N SER A 76 -5.73 0.77 -10.33
CA SER A 76 -5.72 -0.40 -11.20
C SER A 76 -6.53 -0.11 -12.47
N ASP A 77 -6.56 -1.05 -13.41
CA ASP A 77 -7.43 -0.96 -14.59
C ASP A 77 -8.93 -0.88 -14.25
N PHE A 78 -9.32 -1.32 -13.04
CA PHE A 78 -10.73 -1.43 -12.65
C PHE A 78 -11.21 -0.30 -11.75
N GLY A 79 -10.30 0.42 -11.11
CA GLY A 79 -10.66 1.43 -10.12
C GLY A 79 -9.48 1.92 -9.30
N GLN A 80 -9.78 2.82 -8.37
CA GLN A 80 -8.81 3.44 -7.48
C GLN A 80 -9.30 3.39 -6.02
N ALA A 81 -8.35 3.36 -5.09
CA ALA A 81 -8.64 3.42 -3.66
C ALA A 81 -7.50 4.11 -2.90
N GLU A 82 -7.85 4.85 -1.87
CA GLU A 82 -6.91 5.49 -0.96
C GLU A 82 -6.75 4.63 0.29
N VAL A 83 -5.52 4.44 0.73
CA VAL A 83 -5.20 3.53 1.83
C VAL A 83 -3.94 3.99 2.58
N PRO A 84 -3.95 3.97 3.93
CA PRO A 84 -2.75 4.22 4.71
C PRO A 84 -1.75 3.06 4.58
N VAL A 85 -0.45 3.40 4.59
CA VAL A 85 0.64 2.42 4.46
C VAL A 85 1.21 1.99 5.81
N ILE A 86 1.70 0.76 5.87
CA ILE A 86 2.54 0.26 6.96
C ILE A 86 3.72 -0.52 6.38
N ALA A 87 4.82 -0.55 7.14
CA ALA A 87 5.94 -1.42 6.80
C ALA A 87 5.53 -2.89 6.99
N ALA A 88 5.76 -3.69 5.95
CA ALA A 88 5.77 -5.14 6.08
C ALA A 88 6.88 -5.58 7.04
N LYS A 89 6.72 -6.76 7.64
CA LYS A 89 7.82 -7.37 8.39
C LYS A 89 8.97 -7.70 7.42
N ARG A 90 10.20 -7.54 7.89
CA ARG A 90 11.39 -7.86 7.10
C ARG A 90 11.31 -9.31 6.62
N ASP A 91 11.68 -9.51 5.35
CA ASP A 91 11.70 -10.80 4.65
C ASP A 91 10.33 -11.45 4.37
N GLU A 92 9.20 -10.85 4.80
CA GLU A 92 7.86 -11.39 4.51
C GLU A 92 7.27 -10.85 3.19
N LEU A 93 7.71 -9.66 2.74
CA LEU A 93 7.24 -9.03 1.50
C LEU A 93 8.44 -8.53 0.67
N PRO A 94 8.71 -9.13 -0.49
CA PRO A 94 9.72 -8.65 -1.43
C PRO A 94 9.43 -7.25 -1.97
N ALA A 95 10.49 -6.50 -2.28
CA ALA A 95 10.39 -5.21 -2.97
C ALA A 95 9.65 -5.33 -4.31
N GLY A 96 8.85 -4.33 -4.66
CA GLY A 96 8.00 -4.31 -5.85
C GLY A 96 6.66 -5.05 -5.69
N LEU A 97 6.45 -5.71 -4.54
CA LEU A 97 5.16 -6.30 -4.18
C LEU A 97 4.48 -5.48 -3.08
N LEU A 98 3.17 -5.35 -3.20
CA LEU A 98 2.30 -4.80 -2.18
C LEU A 98 1.39 -5.90 -1.65
N PHE A 99 1.01 -5.84 -0.38
CA PHE A 99 0.04 -6.76 0.18
C PHE A 99 -1.11 -6.00 0.85
N ILE A 100 -2.33 -6.44 0.57
CA ILE A 100 -3.52 -5.97 1.28
C ILE A 100 -4.42 -7.14 1.62
N ALA A 101 -5.00 -7.14 2.82
CA ALA A 101 -5.97 -8.15 3.17
C ALA A 101 -7.26 -7.96 2.36
N TYR A 102 -7.97 -9.05 2.05
CA TYR A 102 -9.26 -8.97 1.37
C TYR A 102 -10.24 -8.07 2.16
N GLY A 103 -10.89 -7.15 1.47
CA GLY A 103 -11.79 -6.15 2.04
C GLY A 103 -12.24 -5.12 1.02
N ASP A 104 -12.96 -4.09 1.47
CA ASP A 104 -13.53 -3.03 0.61
C ASP A 104 -12.50 -2.39 -0.32
N ILE A 105 -11.30 -2.05 0.19
CA ILE A 105 -10.21 -1.47 -0.62
C ILE A 105 -9.79 -2.44 -1.74
N SER A 106 -9.49 -3.69 -1.41
CA SER A 106 -9.11 -4.69 -2.42
C SER A 106 -10.22 -4.91 -3.45
N SER A 107 -11.49 -4.88 -3.02
CA SER A 107 -12.64 -5.05 -3.91
C SER A 107 -12.82 -3.89 -4.89
N ARG A 108 -12.47 -2.66 -4.52
CA ARG A 108 -12.51 -1.50 -5.44
C ARG A 108 -11.43 -1.55 -6.52
N LEU A 109 -10.34 -2.27 -6.25
CA LEU A 109 -9.22 -2.48 -7.17
C LEU A 109 -9.40 -3.76 -8.01
N MET A 110 -10.29 -4.65 -7.60
CA MET A 110 -10.65 -5.85 -8.36
C MET A 110 -11.89 -5.57 -9.19
N GLY A 111 -11.82 -5.74 -10.51
CA GLY A 111 -13.02 -5.71 -11.35
C GLY A 111 -14.04 -6.77 -10.93
N GLY A 112 -15.33 -6.51 -11.17
CA GLY A 112 -16.41 -7.45 -10.89
C GLY A 112 -16.39 -8.74 -11.75
N ASP A 113 -15.52 -8.80 -12.75
CA ASP A 113 -15.33 -9.96 -13.62
C ASP A 113 -14.34 -10.97 -13.00
N THR A 114 -14.85 -11.79 -12.09
CA THR A 114 -14.23 -13.09 -11.83
C THR A 114 -14.67 -14.00 -12.98
N HIS A 115 -13.81 -14.24 -13.97
CA HIS A 115 -14.12 -14.97 -15.22
C HIS A 115 -14.53 -16.45 -15.04
N GLY A 116 -15.57 -16.73 -14.23
CA GLY A 116 -16.22 -18.03 -14.10
C GLY A 116 -15.35 -19.21 -13.65
N SER A 117 -14.16 -19.00 -13.08
CA SER A 117 -13.22 -20.10 -12.78
C SER A 117 -13.39 -20.74 -11.39
N GLY A 118 -14.29 -20.25 -10.54
CA GLY A 118 -14.51 -20.81 -9.20
C GLY A 118 -13.34 -20.65 -8.21
N MET A 119 -12.24 -20.03 -8.62
CA MET A 119 -11.14 -19.56 -7.77
C MET A 119 -10.56 -18.28 -8.40
N PRO A 120 -10.51 -17.12 -7.70
CA PRO A 120 -9.63 -16.05 -8.12
C PRO A 120 -8.20 -16.58 -7.95
N THR A 121 -7.64 -17.08 -9.04
CA THR A 121 -6.25 -17.54 -9.11
C THR A 121 -5.37 -16.42 -8.62
N SER A 122 -4.65 -16.70 -7.54
CA SER A 122 -3.32 -16.24 -7.11
C SER A 122 -2.49 -15.45 -8.14
N LYS A 123 -3.01 -14.34 -8.66
CA LYS A 123 -2.34 -13.43 -9.56
C LYS A 123 -2.49 -12.05 -8.94
N GLY A 124 -1.36 -11.43 -8.65
CA GLY A 124 -1.38 -10.05 -8.23
C GLY A 124 -2.00 -9.14 -9.30
N LEU A 125 -2.41 -7.95 -8.89
CA LEU A 125 -2.96 -6.92 -9.74
C LEU A 125 -1.85 -5.90 -10.03
N ASP A 126 -1.64 -5.57 -11.30
CA ASP A 126 -0.84 -4.41 -11.65
C ASP A 126 -1.53 -3.14 -11.13
N VAL A 127 -0.80 -2.36 -10.32
CA VAL A 127 -1.28 -1.10 -9.77
C VAL A 127 -0.22 -0.02 -9.86
N THR A 128 -0.67 1.22 -9.97
CA THR A 128 0.17 2.38 -9.68
C THR A 128 -0.11 2.89 -8.28
N LEU A 129 0.96 3.24 -7.56
CA LEU A 129 0.94 3.85 -6.24
C LEU A 129 1.36 5.31 -6.37
N GLU A 130 0.56 6.21 -5.84
CA GLU A 130 0.81 7.64 -5.79
C GLU A 130 0.71 8.16 -4.36
N ILE A 131 1.69 8.95 -3.94
CA ILE A 131 1.71 9.61 -2.62
C ILE A 131 0.78 10.83 -2.65
N LEU A 132 -0.10 10.96 -1.65
CA LEU A 132 -1.14 12.01 -1.62
C LEU A 132 -0.69 13.30 -0.96
#